data_AF-A0A353VAN1-F1
#
_entry.id   AF-A0A353VAN1-F1
#
_cell.length_a   1.000
_cell.length_b   1.000
_cell.length_c   1.000
_cell.angle_alpha   90.00
_cell.angle_beta   90.00
_cell.angle_gamma   90.00
#
_symmetry.space_group_name_H-M   'P 1'
#
loop_
_entity.id
_entity.type
_entity.pdbx_description
1 polymer ?
#
loop_
_entity_poly.entity_id
_entity_poly.type
_entity_poly.pdbx_seq_one_letter_code
_entity_poly.pdbx_strand_id
1 'polypeptide(L)'
;MGKGRKVRRTLARGGTGPAHRLNEALRAWEGVRITPMFGRWGYFAGETLFACFPLREKERDLWIRLGPADQARALREAGMRPHRRFARRGWVETDVIEPSDVARALRWLRRAHAAATRSAHTNEDREA
;
A
#
# COMPACT_ATOMS: atom_id res chain seq x y z
N MET A 1 9.14 30.67 7.62
CA MET A 1 10.02 29.48 7.43
C MET A 1 9.56 28.18 8.14
N GLY A 2 8.26 27.91 8.34
CA GLY A 2 7.79 26.77 9.18
C GLY A 2 7.23 25.52 8.48
N LYS A 3 6.67 25.67 7.27
CA LYS A 3 5.86 24.62 6.62
C LYS A 3 6.69 23.42 6.15
N GLY A 4 7.87 23.67 5.57
CA GLY A 4 8.75 22.61 5.06
C GLY A 4 9.35 21.71 6.15
N ARG A 5 9.70 22.28 7.32
CA ARG A 5 10.25 21.53 8.46
C ARG A 5 9.19 20.60 9.08
N LYS A 6 7.93 21.06 9.15
CA LYS A 6 6.79 20.25 9.64
C LYS A 6 6.51 19.08 8.70
N VAL A 7 6.48 19.30 7.38
CA VAL A 7 6.28 18.23 6.38
C VAL A 7 7.39 17.18 6.46
N ARG A 8 8.66 17.59 6.52
CA ARG A 8 9.80 16.64 6.65
C ARG A 8 9.70 15.80 7.92
N ARG A 9 9.32 16.41 9.05
CA ARG A 9 9.14 15.69 10.33
C ARG A 9 7.96 14.72 10.30
N THR A 10 6.86 15.10 9.68
CA THR A 10 5.70 14.21 9.48
C THR A 10 6.06 13.02 8.60
N LEU A 11 6.78 13.24 7.50
CA LEU A 11 7.27 12.13 6.67
C LEU A 11 8.23 11.21 7.43
N ALA A 12 9.16 11.78 8.22
CA ALA A 12 10.06 10.98 9.05
C ALA A 12 9.32 10.06 10.06
N ARG A 13 8.13 10.47 10.52
CA ARG A 13 7.26 9.69 11.42
C ARG A 13 6.26 8.77 10.68
N GLY A 14 6.35 8.66 9.36
CA GLY A 14 5.43 7.86 8.57
C GLY A 14 4.05 8.49 8.36
N GLY A 15 3.91 9.81 8.41
CA GLY A 15 2.63 10.49 8.16
C GLY A 15 1.80 10.75 9.42
N THR A 16 0.50 10.98 9.23
CA THR A 16 -0.50 11.21 10.28
C THR A 16 -1.73 10.33 10.03
N GLY A 17 -2.58 10.14 11.05
CA GLY A 17 -3.87 9.47 10.90
C GLY A 17 -3.77 8.06 10.29
N PRO A 18 -4.59 7.72 9.27
CA PRO A 18 -4.52 6.44 8.58
C PRO A 18 -3.15 6.08 8.00
N ALA A 19 -2.42 7.07 7.45
CA ALA A 19 -1.09 6.84 6.90
C ALA A 19 -0.10 6.38 7.98
N HIS A 20 -0.14 7.02 9.15
CA HIS A 20 0.72 6.61 10.27
C HIS A 20 0.39 5.18 10.72
N ARG A 21 -0.89 4.84 10.92
CA ARG A 21 -1.30 3.49 11.34
C ARG A 21 -0.91 2.41 10.34
N LEU A 22 -1.10 2.67 9.04
CA LEU A 22 -0.68 1.75 7.98
C LEU A 22 0.84 1.59 7.97
N ASN A 23 1.59 2.69 8.06
CA ASN A 23 3.04 2.66 8.04
C ASN A 23 3.63 1.95 9.27
N GLU A 24 3.10 2.19 10.47
CA GLU A 24 3.50 1.47 11.68
C GLU A 24 3.26 -0.04 11.54
N ALA A 25 2.05 -0.43 11.10
CA ALA A 25 1.73 -1.84 10.92
C ALA A 25 2.60 -2.53 9.86
N LEU A 26 2.84 -1.87 8.74
CA LEU A 26 3.61 -2.42 7.62
C LEU A 26 5.12 -2.45 7.89
N ARG A 27 5.67 -1.55 8.72
CA ARG A 27 7.08 -1.60 9.14
C ARG A 27 7.43 -2.86 9.92
N ALA A 28 6.46 -3.44 10.60
CA ALA A 28 6.65 -4.69 11.35
C ALA A 28 6.64 -5.94 10.46
N TRP A 29 6.41 -5.80 9.14
CA TRP A 29 6.36 -6.93 8.23
C TRP A 29 7.74 -7.16 7.63
N GLU A 30 8.17 -8.41 7.64
CA GLU A 30 9.44 -8.83 7.06
C GLU A 30 9.52 -8.45 5.57
N GLY A 31 10.68 -7.92 5.15
CA GLY A 31 10.94 -7.56 3.75
C GLY A 31 10.18 -6.34 3.23
N VAL A 32 9.36 -5.67 4.05
CA VAL A 32 8.62 -4.48 3.63
C VAL A 32 9.50 -3.23 3.66
N ARG A 33 9.67 -2.61 2.51
CA ARG A 33 10.26 -1.28 2.37
C ARG A 33 9.17 -0.24 2.11
N ILE A 34 9.19 0.84 2.90
CA ILE A 34 8.27 1.97 2.77
C ILE A 34 9.04 3.18 2.22
N THR A 35 8.59 3.75 1.11
CA THR A 35 9.29 4.87 0.45
C THR A 35 8.30 5.94 -0.01
N PRO A 36 8.48 7.22 0.34
CA PRO A 36 7.67 8.29 -0.21
C PRO A 36 8.08 8.56 -1.66
N MET A 37 7.15 8.41 -2.61
CA MET A 37 7.36 8.70 -4.03
C MET A 37 6.08 9.14 -4.73
N PHE A 38 6.20 10.08 -5.66
CA PHE A 38 5.09 10.58 -6.49
C PHE A 38 3.85 11.03 -5.68
N GLY A 39 4.07 11.65 -4.51
CA GLY A 39 2.99 12.11 -3.64
C GLY A 39 2.31 11.01 -2.81
N ARG A 40 2.86 9.79 -2.79
CA ARG A 40 2.31 8.63 -2.08
C ARG A 40 3.40 7.91 -1.27
N TRP A 41 3.03 7.22 -0.20
CA TRP A 41 3.81 6.14 0.40
C TRP A 41 3.72 4.92 -0.51
N GLY A 42 4.83 4.46 -1.08
CA GLY A 42 4.94 3.19 -1.76
C GLY A 42 5.36 2.08 -0.79
N TYR A 43 4.71 0.93 -0.89
CA TYR A 43 4.97 -0.26 -0.10
C TYR A 43 5.52 -1.37 -1.01
N PHE A 44 6.73 -1.83 -0.72
CA PHE A 44 7.48 -2.75 -1.56
C PHE A 44 7.85 -4.02 -0.79
N ALA A 45 7.84 -5.16 -1.49
CA ALA A 45 8.53 -6.39 -1.09
C ALA A 45 9.67 -6.60 -2.10
N GLY A 46 10.93 -6.47 -1.65
CA GLY A 46 12.08 -6.33 -2.56
C GLY A 46 11.90 -5.12 -3.51
N GLU A 47 11.89 -5.40 -4.81
CA GLU A 47 11.63 -4.39 -5.85
C GLU A 47 10.15 -4.28 -6.25
N THR A 48 9.30 -5.19 -5.78
CA THR A 48 7.91 -5.26 -6.20
C THR A 48 7.02 -4.33 -5.37
N LEU A 49 6.51 -3.26 -5.99
CA LEU A 49 5.47 -2.40 -5.42
C LEU A 49 4.15 -3.18 -5.31
N PHE A 50 3.63 -3.32 -4.09
CA PHE A 50 2.39 -4.05 -3.82
C PHE A 50 1.24 -3.17 -3.32
N ALA A 51 1.51 -1.95 -2.86
CA ALA A 51 0.48 -1.00 -2.49
C ALA A 51 1.02 0.43 -2.44
N CYS A 52 0.12 1.44 -2.47
CA CYS A 52 0.49 2.81 -2.16
C CYS A 52 -0.64 3.63 -1.53
N PHE A 53 -0.29 4.49 -0.58
CA PHE A 53 -1.22 5.36 0.16
C PHE A 53 -0.84 6.84 0.03
N PRO A 54 -1.77 7.80 -0.03
CA PRO A 54 -1.43 9.21 -0.20
C PRO A 54 -0.56 9.78 0.92
N LEU A 55 0.33 10.74 0.58
CA LEU A 55 1.05 11.54 1.59
C LEU A 55 0.16 12.66 2.17
N ARG A 56 -0.87 13.08 1.43
CA ARG A 56 -1.75 14.18 1.79
C ARG A 56 -2.90 13.67 2.63
N GLU A 57 -3.08 14.26 3.80
CA GLU A 57 -4.10 13.85 4.78
C GLU A 57 -5.54 13.90 4.27
N LYS A 58 -5.85 14.76 3.29
CA LYS A 58 -7.19 14.84 2.69
C LYS A 58 -7.49 13.69 1.71
N GLU A 59 -6.46 13.03 1.20
CA GLU A 59 -6.57 11.93 0.25
C GLU A 59 -6.61 10.61 1.04
N ARG A 60 -7.49 9.70 0.65
CA ARG A 60 -7.86 8.52 1.47
C ARG A 60 -7.80 7.21 0.70
N ASP A 61 -7.55 7.28 -0.61
CA ASP A 61 -7.57 6.16 -1.53
C ASP A 61 -6.32 5.30 -1.37
N LEU A 62 -6.44 4.13 -0.75
CA LEU A 62 -5.41 3.10 -0.74
C LEU A 62 -5.46 2.29 -2.03
N TRP A 63 -4.32 2.15 -2.69
CA TRP A 63 -4.17 1.29 -3.86
C TRP A 63 -3.46 0.01 -3.46
N ILE A 64 -3.97 -1.14 -3.91
CA ILE A 64 -3.43 -2.46 -3.58
C ILE A 64 -3.31 -3.27 -4.87
N ARG A 65 -2.15 -3.88 -5.09
CA ARG A 65 -1.91 -4.80 -6.20
C ARG A 65 -2.12 -6.24 -5.73
N LEU A 66 -3.18 -6.87 -6.19
CA LEU A 66 -3.57 -8.23 -5.83
C LEU A 66 -3.30 -9.20 -6.98
N GLY A 67 -3.08 -10.47 -6.66
CA GLY A 67 -3.14 -11.54 -7.65
C GLY A 67 -4.57 -11.72 -8.19
N PRO A 68 -4.77 -12.33 -9.38
CA PRO A 68 -6.07 -12.36 -10.05
C PRO A 68 -7.23 -12.92 -9.19
N ALA A 69 -6.98 -14.03 -8.48
CA ALA A 69 -7.99 -14.65 -7.62
C ALA A 69 -8.37 -13.77 -6.43
N ASP A 70 -7.38 -13.12 -5.80
CA ASP A 70 -7.62 -12.20 -4.69
C ASP A 70 -8.26 -10.90 -5.15
N GLN A 71 -7.90 -10.39 -6.34
CA GLN A 71 -8.56 -9.24 -6.95
C GLN A 71 -10.05 -9.52 -7.16
N ALA A 72 -10.39 -10.67 -7.75
CA ALA A 72 -11.79 -11.06 -7.95
C ALA A 72 -12.55 -11.19 -6.62
N ARG A 73 -11.91 -11.66 -5.55
CA ARG A 73 -12.51 -11.70 -4.20
C ARG A 73 -12.71 -10.30 -3.62
N ALA A 74 -11.69 -9.44 -3.70
CA ALA A 74 -11.76 -8.07 -3.19
C ALA A 74 -12.87 -7.27 -3.84
N LEU A 75 -13.05 -7.38 -5.16
CA LEU A 75 -14.09 -6.65 -5.89
C LEU A 75 -15.53 -7.06 -5.56
N ARG A 76 -15.73 -8.12 -4.75
CA ARG A 76 -17.04 -8.48 -4.20
C ARG A 76 -17.31 -7.82 -2.84
N GLU A 77 -16.29 -7.24 -2.19
CA GLU A 77 -16.45 -6.53 -0.93
C GLU A 77 -16.94 -5.09 -1.16
N ALA A 78 -17.87 -4.62 -0.33
CA ALA A 78 -18.32 -3.24 -0.38
C ALA A 78 -17.16 -2.26 -0.13
N GLY A 79 -17.05 -1.23 -0.97
CA GLY A 79 -15.99 -0.21 -0.89
C GLY A 79 -14.67 -0.58 -1.55
N MET A 80 -14.57 -1.77 -2.16
CA MET A 80 -13.48 -2.12 -3.07
C MET A 80 -13.87 -1.80 -4.51
N ARG A 81 -12.96 -1.17 -5.26
CA ARG A 81 -13.19 -0.77 -6.65
C ARG A 81 -12.00 -1.16 -7.52
N PRO A 82 -12.21 -1.47 -8.81
CA PRO A 82 -11.10 -1.64 -9.73
C PRO A 82 -10.36 -0.31 -9.88
N HIS A 83 -9.02 -0.35 -9.89
CA HIS A 83 -8.24 0.88 -10.06
C HIS A 83 -8.49 1.49 -11.43
N ARG A 84 -8.75 2.81 -11.51
CA ARG A 84 -9.18 3.49 -12.75
C ARG A 84 -8.33 3.23 -13.98
N ARG A 85 -7.00 3.21 -13.82
CA ARG A 85 -6.03 3.00 -14.91
C ARG A 85 -5.35 1.63 -14.90
N PHE A 86 -5.18 1.04 -13.71
CA PHE A 86 -4.32 -0.14 -13.54
C PHE A 86 -5.09 -1.42 -13.16
N ALA A 87 -6.43 -1.42 -13.23
CA ALA A 87 -7.25 -2.59 -12.89
C ALA A 87 -6.80 -3.87 -13.60
N ARG A 88 -6.48 -3.80 -14.90
CA ARG A 88 -5.98 -4.96 -15.69
C ARG A 88 -4.64 -5.52 -15.17
N ARG A 89 -3.91 -4.77 -14.34
CA ARG A 89 -2.63 -5.16 -13.74
C ARG A 89 -2.78 -5.62 -12.28
N GLY A 90 -4.00 -5.94 -11.85
CA GLY A 90 -4.30 -6.43 -10.50
C GLY A 90 -4.58 -5.34 -9.47
N TRP A 91 -4.64 -4.07 -9.87
CA TRP A 91 -4.82 -2.96 -8.92
C TRP A 91 -6.29 -2.74 -8.55
N VAL A 92 -6.52 -2.60 -7.25
CA VAL A 92 -7.80 -2.18 -6.65
C VAL A 92 -7.59 -0.95 -5.79
N GLU A 93 -8.67 -0.21 -5.57
CA GLU A 93 -8.73 1.01 -4.77
C GLU A 93 -9.79 0.86 -3.66
N THR A 94 -9.48 1.32 -2.45
CA THR A 94 -10.44 1.43 -1.34
C THR A 94 -10.11 2.65 -0.48
N ASP A 95 -11.12 3.25 0.14
CA ASP A 95 -10.90 4.41 1.01
C ASP A 95 -10.57 3.95 2.44
N VAL A 96 -9.56 4.56 3.06
CA VAL A 96 -9.19 4.33 4.46
C VAL A 96 -9.45 5.61 5.24
N ILE A 97 -10.55 5.63 5.98
CA ILE A 97 -11.04 6.81 6.68
C ILE A 97 -10.98 6.57 8.19
N GLU A 98 -11.55 5.45 8.62
CA GLU A 98 -11.71 5.08 10.02
C GLU A 98 -10.72 3.99 10.45
N PRO A 99 -10.50 3.78 11.76
CA PRO A 99 -9.66 2.69 12.25
C PRO A 99 -10.10 1.30 11.76
N SER A 100 -11.40 1.07 11.57
CA SER A 100 -11.96 -0.19 11.04
C SER A 100 -11.51 -0.46 9.59
N ASP A 101 -11.38 0.59 8.78
CA ASP A 101 -10.89 0.48 7.40
C ASP A 101 -9.43 0.03 7.37
N VAL A 102 -8.62 0.44 8.35
CA VAL A 102 -7.22 0.01 8.47
C VAL A 102 -7.15 -1.50 8.66
N ALA A 103 -7.97 -2.07 9.55
CA ALA A 103 -7.99 -3.51 9.78
C ALA A 103 -8.41 -4.28 8.52
N ARG A 104 -9.45 -3.82 7.81
CA ARG A 104 -9.87 -4.40 6.52
C ARG A 104 -8.76 -4.30 5.47
N ALA A 105 -8.12 -3.14 5.35
CA ALA A 105 -7.02 -2.91 4.42
C ALA A 105 -5.84 -3.84 4.70
N LEU A 106 -5.45 -4.03 5.97
CA LEU A 106 -4.33 -4.90 6.35
C LEU A 106 -4.54 -6.36 5.92
N ARG A 107 -5.78 -6.87 5.91
CA ARG A 107 -6.07 -8.22 5.40
C ARG A 107 -5.71 -8.37 3.92
N TRP A 108 -6.05 -7.36 3.11
CA TRP A 108 -5.75 -7.35 1.68
C TRP A 108 -4.28 -7.04 1.39
N LEU A 109 -3.68 -6.12 2.15
CA LEU A 109 -2.25 -5.82 2.08
C LEU A 109 -1.41 -7.06 2.37
N ARG A 110 -1.84 -7.94 3.29
CA ARG A 110 -1.11 -9.19 3.59
C ARG A 110 -1.09 -10.15 2.39
N ARG A 111 -2.20 -10.23 1.66
CA ARG A 111 -2.29 -11.01 0.41
C ARG A 111 -1.43 -10.40 -0.70
N ALA A 112 -1.46 -9.07 -0.83
CA ALA A 112 -0.63 -8.32 -1.78
C ALA A 112 0.87 -8.50 -1.50
N HIS A 113 1.27 -8.39 -0.24
CA HIS A 113 2.64 -8.62 0.22
C HIS A 113 3.10 -10.02 -0.14
N ALA A 114 2.34 -11.06 0.25
CA ALA A 114 2.69 -12.44 -0.07
C ALA A 114 2.81 -12.71 -1.58
N ALA A 115 1.93 -12.10 -2.40
CA ALA A 115 2.03 -12.19 -3.85
C ALA A 115 3.30 -11.50 -4.39
N ALA A 116 3.62 -10.33 -3.88
CA ALA A 116 4.81 -9.57 -4.26
C ALA A 116 6.11 -10.26 -3.84
N THR A 117 6.17 -10.82 -2.63
CA THR A 117 7.30 -11.63 -2.15
C THR A 117 7.55 -12.84 -3.05
N ARG A 118 6.49 -13.56 -3.47
CA ARG A 118 6.64 -14.68 -4.41
C ARG A 118 7.17 -14.21 -5.78
N SER A 119 6.69 -13.08 -6.28
CA SER A 119 7.17 -12.52 -7.55
C SER A 119 8.63 -12.07 -7.47
N ALA A 120 9.08 -11.55 -6.32
CA ALA A 120 10.47 -11.14 -6.13
C ALA A 120 11.42 -12.35 -6.19
N HIS A 121 11.12 -13.43 -5.46
CA HIS A 121 11.92 -14.66 -5.49
C HIS A 121 12.00 -15.28 -6.90
N THR A 122 10.88 -15.32 -7.64
CA THR A 122 10.90 -15.83 -9.02
C THR A 122 11.75 -14.98 -9.97
N ASN A 123 11.95 -13.70 -9.67
CA ASN A 123 12.80 -12.84 -10.49
C ASN A 123 14.28 -13.02 -10.13
N GLU A 124 14.61 -13.16 -8.84
CA GLU A 124 15.96 -13.48 -8.36
C GLU A 124 16.46 -14.84 -8.88
N ASP A 125 15.61 -15.88 -8.89
CA ASP A 125 15.95 -17.21 -9.40
C ASP A 125 16.21 -17.26 -10.93
N ARG A 126 15.78 -16.24 -11.67
CA ARG A 126 15.98 -16.15 -13.14
C ARG A 126 17.24 -15.40 -13.53
N GLU A 127 17.85 -14.68 -12.58
CA GLU A 127 19.04 -13.87 -12.79
C GLU A 127 20.32 -14.54 -12.26
N ALA A 128 20.19 -15.73 -11.64
CA ALA A 128 21.28 -16.60 -11.17
C ALA A 128 21.58 -17.75 -12.13
#